data_AF-A0A9X0AH01-F1
#
_entry.id   AF-A0A9X0AH01-F1
#
_cell.length_a   1.000
_cell.length_b   1.000
_cell.length_c   1.000
_cell.angle_alpha   90.00
_cell.angle_beta   90.00
_cell.angle_gamma   90.00
#
_symmetry.space_group_name_H-M   'P 1'
#
loop_
_entity.id
_entity.type
_entity.pdbx_description
1 polymer ?
#
loop_
_entity_poly.entity_id
_entity_poly.type
_entity_poly.pdbx_seq_one_letter_code
_entity_poly.pdbx_strand_id
1 'polypeptide(L)'
;MTTSIESEPIWCKEYSNGTDVVWYFPNIDNKLTVDTRHLLETYSNIPGDEVVHHINTIRDKAWAIRSHMCTGQGIFLNPSIPRHPLYRTTLSRLNDGASLMDVGTFIGQDLRQLVYNGAPSTNLYGVDIVNHWETGYEMYRDKEKFHARYIECDILSPNQP
;
A
#
# COMPACT_ATOMS: atom_id res chain seq x y z
N MET A 1 -12.47 16.07 -3.33
CA MET A 1 -11.46 17.11 -3.03
C MET A 1 -10.72 17.42 -4.32
N THR A 2 -10.57 18.68 -4.71
CA THR A 2 -9.75 19.04 -5.88
C THR A 2 -8.29 19.04 -5.46
N THR A 3 -7.55 18.00 -5.84
CA THR A 3 -6.12 17.84 -5.52
C THR A 3 -5.29 18.85 -6.31
N SER A 4 -4.25 19.41 -5.70
CA SER A 4 -3.36 20.37 -6.38
C SER A 4 -2.70 19.72 -7.61
N ILE A 5 -2.31 20.53 -8.61
CA ILE A 5 -1.51 20.07 -9.76
C ILE A 5 -0.11 19.62 -9.34
N GLU A 6 0.34 20.05 -8.16
CA GLU A 6 1.67 19.71 -7.62
C GLU A 6 1.66 18.38 -6.86
N SER A 7 0.49 17.88 -6.45
CA SER A 7 0.36 16.73 -5.55
C SER A 7 0.39 15.38 -6.27
N GLU A 8 -0.07 15.34 -7.52
CA GLU A 8 0.03 14.16 -8.36
C GLU A 8 0.00 14.55 -9.85
N PRO A 9 0.61 13.75 -10.74
CA PRO A 9 0.54 14.00 -12.17
C PRO A 9 -0.91 13.97 -12.70
N ILE A 10 -1.24 14.89 -13.62
CA ILE A 10 -2.59 15.05 -14.19
C ILE A 10 -3.13 13.74 -14.77
N TRP A 11 -2.26 12.96 -15.43
CA TRP A 11 -2.64 11.69 -16.04
C TRP A 11 -3.21 10.67 -15.03
N CYS A 12 -2.84 10.71 -13.75
CA CYS A 12 -3.43 9.84 -12.74
C CYS A 12 -4.95 10.04 -12.61
N LYS A 13 -5.44 11.26 -12.89
CA LYS A 13 -6.84 11.64 -12.76
C LYS A 13 -7.68 11.27 -14.00
N GLU A 14 -7.05 11.18 -15.17
CA GLU A 14 -7.74 11.01 -16.45
C GLU A 14 -7.86 9.53 -16.89
N TYR A 15 -6.87 8.69 -16.57
CA TYR A 15 -6.75 7.34 -17.16
C TYR A 15 -7.51 6.21 -16.43
N SER A 16 -8.50 6.51 -15.58
CA SER A 16 -9.14 5.53 -14.68
C SER A 16 -9.67 4.25 -15.34
N ASN A 17 -9.91 4.26 -16.65
CA ASN A 17 -10.56 3.16 -17.38
C ASN A 17 -9.72 2.53 -18.51
N GLY A 18 -8.47 2.96 -18.71
CA GLY A 18 -7.59 2.45 -19.77
C GLY A 18 -6.35 1.75 -19.23
N THR A 19 -5.93 0.66 -19.88
CA THR A 19 -4.64 0.00 -19.62
C THR A 19 -3.65 0.17 -20.78
N ASP A 20 -4.03 0.89 -21.83
CA ASP A 20 -3.17 1.18 -22.99
C ASP A 20 -2.21 2.35 -22.68
N VAL A 21 -1.35 2.13 -21.68
CA VAL A 21 -0.33 3.06 -21.23
C VAL A 21 0.96 2.30 -20.95
N VAL A 22 2.11 2.93 -21.21
CA VAL A 22 3.42 2.26 -21.14
C VAL A 22 3.83 1.78 -19.74
N TRP A 23 3.09 2.18 -18.70
CA TRP A 23 3.34 1.83 -17.31
C TRP A 23 2.30 0.87 -16.71
N TYR A 24 1.40 0.30 -17.51
CA TYR A 24 0.57 -0.84 -17.10
C TYR A 24 1.20 -2.13 -17.64
N PHE A 25 1.81 -2.92 -16.77
CA PHE A 25 2.47 -4.15 -17.17
C PHE A 25 1.47 -5.32 -17.15
N PRO A 26 1.29 -6.07 -18.26
CA PRO A 26 0.32 -7.17 -18.32
C PRO A 26 0.55 -8.23 -17.23
N ASN A 27 1.81 -8.46 -16.87
CA ASN A 27 2.20 -9.38 -15.81
C ASN A 27 3.16 -8.66 -14.84
N ILE A 28 2.88 -8.77 -13.54
CA ILE A 28 3.70 -8.19 -12.46
C ILE A 28 4.28 -9.25 -11.52
N ASP A 29 4.21 -10.53 -11.89
CA ASP A 29 4.59 -11.67 -11.04
C ASP A 29 6.08 -11.62 -10.69
N ASN A 30 6.90 -11.10 -11.60
CA ASN A 30 8.33 -10.87 -11.37
C ASN A 30 8.64 -9.78 -10.32
N LYS A 31 7.63 -9.03 -9.88
CA LYS A 31 7.75 -8.05 -8.79
C LYS A 31 7.42 -8.65 -7.42
N LEU A 32 6.74 -9.79 -7.39
CA LEU A 32 6.42 -10.48 -6.15
C LEU A 32 7.69 -10.99 -5.49
N THR A 33 8.06 -10.38 -4.37
CA THR A 33 9.21 -10.82 -3.57
C THR A 33 8.87 -12.09 -2.78
N VAL A 34 9.91 -12.82 -2.37
CA VAL A 34 9.77 -13.99 -1.48
C VAL A 34 9.10 -13.59 -0.17
N ASP A 35 9.49 -12.45 0.40
CA ASP A 35 8.96 -11.97 1.68
C ASP A 35 7.47 -11.57 1.56
N THR A 36 7.09 -10.86 0.50
CA THR A 36 5.69 -10.50 0.26
C THR A 36 4.84 -11.72 -0.02
N ARG A 37 5.33 -12.70 -0.80
CA ARG A 37 4.64 -13.99 -0.98
C ARG A 37 4.42 -14.67 0.37
N HIS A 38 5.49 -14.79 1.17
CA HIS A 38 5.42 -15.44 2.47
C HIS A 38 4.41 -14.75 3.39
N LEU A 39 4.41 -13.41 3.44
CA LEU A 39 3.43 -12.61 4.16
C LEU A 39 1.98 -12.92 3.71
N LEU A 40 1.72 -12.98 2.40
CA LEU A 40 0.39 -13.30 1.88
C LEU A 40 -0.07 -14.71 2.26
N GLU A 41 0.84 -15.68 2.21
CA GLU A 41 0.56 -17.06 2.57
C GLU A 41 0.32 -17.23 4.08
N THR A 42 1.13 -16.61 4.94
CA THR A 42 1.08 -16.84 6.40
C THR A 42 0.16 -15.88 7.15
N TYR A 43 0.24 -14.58 6.87
CA TYR A 43 -0.57 -13.56 7.57
C TYR A 43 -1.98 -13.50 6.99
N SER A 44 -2.08 -13.55 5.66
CA SER A 44 -3.35 -13.38 4.94
C SER A 44 -4.05 -14.70 4.65
N ASN A 45 -3.38 -15.85 4.86
CA ASN A 45 -3.92 -17.19 4.58
C ASN A 45 -4.38 -17.35 3.13
N ILE A 46 -3.59 -16.84 2.18
CA ILE A 46 -3.82 -17.03 0.75
C ILE A 46 -3.11 -18.33 0.33
N PRO A 47 -3.81 -19.30 -0.30
CA PRO A 47 -3.16 -20.49 -0.84
C PRO A 47 -2.04 -20.13 -1.83
N GLY A 48 -0.91 -20.84 -1.79
CA GLY A 48 0.29 -20.48 -2.55
C GLY A 48 0.08 -20.43 -4.08
N ASP A 49 -0.81 -21.28 -4.59
CA ASP A 49 -1.27 -21.33 -5.98
C ASP A 49 -2.21 -20.17 -6.37
N GLU A 50 -2.90 -19.57 -5.40
CA GLU A 50 -3.80 -18.44 -5.58
C GLU A 50 -3.12 -17.07 -5.46
N VAL A 51 -1.89 -16.99 -4.91
CA VAL A 51 -1.19 -15.72 -4.66
C VAL A 51 -1.09 -14.85 -5.92
N VAL A 52 -0.71 -15.43 -7.06
CA VAL A 52 -0.53 -14.69 -8.31
C VAL A 52 -1.87 -14.15 -8.83
N HIS A 53 -2.93 -14.95 -8.77
CA HIS A 53 -4.26 -14.50 -9.17
C HIS A 53 -4.76 -13.37 -8.26
N HIS A 54 -4.54 -13.52 -6.95
CA HIS A 54 -4.92 -12.53 -5.95
C HIS A 54 -4.24 -11.18 -6.16
N ILE A 55 -2.91 -11.13 -6.33
CA ILE A 55 -2.20 -9.85 -6.51
C ILE A 55 -2.59 -9.12 -7.80
N ASN A 56 -2.87 -9.84 -8.89
CA ASN A 56 -3.33 -9.24 -10.14
C ASN A 56 -4.74 -8.67 -9.98
N THR A 57 -5.64 -9.38 -9.30
CA THR A 57 -6.98 -8.89 -8.96
C THR A 57 -6.93 -7.61 -8.13
N ILE A 58 -6.05 -7.57 -7.12
CA ILE A 58 -5.83 -6.40 -6.27
C ILE A 58 -5.27 -5.22 -7.07
N ARG A 59 -4.30 -5.47 -7.96
CA ARG A 59 -3.77 -4.44 -8.87
C ARG A 59 -4.89 -3.82 -9.69
N ASP A 60 -5.75 -4.65 -10.29
CA ASP A 60 -6.79 -4.17 -11.20
C ASP A 60 -7.86 -3.36 -10.46
N LYS A 61 -8.23 -3.77 -9.24
CA LYS A 61 -9.11 -2.98 -8.35
C LYS A 61 -8.48 -1.64 -7.98
N ALA A 62 -7.22 -1.63 -7.57
CA ALA A 62 -6.52 -0.39 -7.23
C ALA A 62 -6.38 0.54 -8.44
N TRP A 63 -6.09 -0.02 -9.62
CA TRP A 63 -5.96 0.73 -10.86
C TRP A 63 -7.25 1.46 -11.25
N ALA A 64 -8.40 0.81 -11.04
CA ALA A 64 -9.71 1.40 -11.30
C ALA A 64 -10.05 2.56 -10.34
N ILE A 65 -9.46 2.59 -9.14
CA ILE A 65 -9.59 3.73 -8.20
C ILE A 65 -8.73 4.90 -8.69
N ARG A 66 -7.44 4.64 -8.95
CA ARG A 66 -6.51 5.64 -9.49
C ARG A 66 -5.37 4.96 -10.25
N SER A 67 -5.22 5.34 -11.51
CA SER A 67 -4.27 4.73 -12.46
C SER A 67 -2.84 5.25 -12.30
N HIS A 68 -2.28 5.12 -11.10
CA HIS A 68 -0.88 5.45 -10.85
C HIS A 68 0.08 4.44 -11.47
N MET A 69 1.21 4.93 -11.97
CA MET A 69 2.26 4.07 -12.52
C MET A 69 2.77 3.01 -11.53
N CYS A 70 2.81 3.33 -10.23
CA CYS A 70 3.28 2.38 -9.22
C CYS A 70 2.35 1.16 -9.08
N THR A 71 1.04 1.35 -9.28
CA THR A 71 0.05 0.27 -9.32
C THR A 71 0.26 -0.59 -10.55
N GLY A 72 0.29 0.02 -11.74
CA GLY A 72 0.44 -0.70 -13.01
C GLY A 72 1.75 -1.48 -13.13
N GLN A 73 2.82 -1.00 -12.50
CA GLN A 73 4.13 -1.65 -12.48
C GLN A 73 4.31 -2.67 -11.33
N GLY A 74 3.33 -2.82 -10.44
CA GLY A 74 3.40 -3.76 -9.31
C GLY A 74 4.41 -3.37 -8.22
N ILE A 75 4.74 -2.08 -8.07
CA ILE A 75 5.76 -1.61 -7.10
C ILE A 75 5.36 -1.96 -5.66
N PHE A 76 4.06 -1.95 -5.35
CA PHE A 76 3.51 -2.28 -4.03
C PHE A 76 3.82 -3.71 -3.55
N LEU A 77 4.23 -4.61 -4.45
CA LEU A 77 4.66 -5.98 -4.12
C LEU A 77 6.07 -6.05 -3.52
N ASN A 78 6.73 -4.90 -3.36
CA ASN A 78 8.08 -4.80 -2.83
C ASN A 78 8.20 -3.69 -1.77
N PRO A 79 7.62 -3.88 -0.57
CA PRO A 79 7.61 -2.88 0.51
C PRO A 79 8.99 -2.30 0.78
N SER A 80 9.10 -0.98 0.89
CA SER A 80 10.38 -0.27 1.03
C SER A 80 10.93 -0.25 2.45
N ILE A 81 10.06 -0.22 3.45
CA ILE A 81 10.41 -0.03 4.85
C ILE A 81 11.35 -1.10 5.42
N PRO A 82 11.25 -2.40 5.07
CA PRO A 82 12.15 -3.43 5.61
C PRO A 82 13.60 -3.27 5.15
N ARG A 83 13.80 -2.59 4.00
CA ARG A 83 15.13 -2.30 3.45
C ARG A 83 15.75 -1.05 4.06
N HIS A 84 15.00 -0.30 4.87
CA HIS A 84 15.51 0.93 5.45
C HIS A 84 16.60 0.62 6.50
N PRO A 85 17.76 1.32 6.50
CA PRO A 85 18.84 1.06 7.46
C PRO A 85 18.41 1.16 8.93
N LEU A 86 17.40 1.98 9.21
CA LEU A 86 16.85 2.18 10.55
C LEU A 86 15.66 1.25 10.88
N TYR A 87 15.36 0.25 10.06
CA TYR A 87 14.17 -0.59 10.25
C TYR A 87 14.07 -1.22 11.65
N ARG A 88 15.17 -1.76 12.17
CA ARG A 88 15.23 -2.32 13.53
C ARG A 88 14.96 -1.26 14.60
N THR A 89 15.54 -0.08 14.45
CA THR A 89 15.30 1.06 15.35
C THR A 89 13.85 1.51 15.30
N THR A 90 13.25 1.56 14.10
CA THR A 90 11.84 1.88 13.91
C THR A 90 10.95 0.87 14.64
N LEU A 91 11.18 -0.43 14.47
CA LEU A 91 10.44 -1.48 15.19
C LEU A 91 10.60 -1.37 16.71
N SER A 92 11.81 -1.16 17.22
CA SER A 92 12.05 -0.97 18.66
C SER A 92 11.24 0.20 19.19
N ARG A 93 11.33 1.37 18.53
CA ARG A 93 10.62 2.58 18.97
C ARG A 93 9.11 2.40 18.94
N LEU A 94 8.58 1.72 17.93
CA LEU A 94 7.14 1.41 17.84
C LEU A 94 6.69 0.52 19.00
N ASN A 95 7.48 -0.49 19.35
CA ASN A 95 7.22 -1.34 20.52
C ASN A 95 7.35 -0.58 21.85
N ASP A 96 8.19 0.46 21.90
CA ASP A 96 8.33 1.38 23.04
C ASP A 96 7.24 2.48 23.06
N GLY A 97 6.22 2.37 22.20
CA GLY A 97 5.06 3.27 22.19
C GLY A 97 5.18 4.49 21.27
N ALA A 98 6.22 4.59 20.45
CA ALA A 98 6.29 5.61 19.41
C ALA A 98 5.20 5.40 18.35
N SER A 99 4.91 6.45 17.59
CA SER A 99 4.03 6.41 16.42
C SER A 99 4.82 6.57 15.12
N LEU A 100 4.32 5.99 14.04
CA LEU A 100 4.88 6.15 12.69
C LEU A 100 3.79 6.55 11.70
N MET A 101 4.14 7.48 10.81
CA MET A 101 3.31 7.91 9.71
C MET A 101 3.95 7.53 8.38
N ASP A 102 3.17 6.89 7.52
CA ASP A 102 3.52 6.55 6.15
C ASP A 102 2.76 7.48 5.19
N VAL A 103 3.50 8.24 4.37
CA VAL A 103 2.95 9.26 3.46
C VAL A 103 3.04 8.75 2.03
N GLY A 104 1.91 8.69 1.34
CA GLY A 104 1.79 7.91 0.11
C GLY A 104 1.62 6.42 0.43
N THR A 105 0.82 6.11 1.46
CA THR A 105 0.71 4.76 2.01
C THR A 105 0.05 3.76 1.06
N PHE A 106 -0.71 4.24 0.07
CA PHE A 106 -1.44 3.43 -0.89
C PHE A 106 -2.33 2.37 -0.21
N ILE A 107 -2.02 1.08 -0.37
CA ILE A 107 -2.75 -0.04 0.26
C ILE A 107 -2.14 -0.46 1.62
N GLY A 108 -1.19 0.30 2.16
CA GLY A 108 -0.57 0.08 3.46
C GLY A 108 0.41 -1.10 3.53
N GLN A 109 1.08 -1.44 2.42
CA GLN A 109 2.00 -2.57 2.35
C GLN A 109 3.17 -2.47 3.34
N ASP A 110 3.72 -1.27 3.52
CA ASP A 110 4.83 -1.01 4.44
C ASP A 110 4.38 -1.10 5.91
N LEU A 111 3.21 -0.54 6.21
CA LEU A 111 2.62 -0.61 7.55
C LEU A 111 2.28 -2.05 7.97
N ARG A 112 1.73 -2.85 7.07
CA ARG A 112 1.42 -4.26 7.36
C ARG A 112 2.68 -5.10 7.52
N GLN A 113 3.76 -4.75 6.83
CA GLN A 113 5.04 -5.40 7.04
C GLN A 113 5.62 -5.11 8.43
N LEU A 114 5.42 -3.92 8.98
CA LEU A 114 5.76 -3.60 10.37
C LEU A 114 4.91 -4.42 11.35
N VAL A 115 3.60 -4.49 11.14
CA VAL A 115 2.66 -5.25 12.01
C VAL A 115 2.99 -6.74 11.98
N TYR A 116 3.27 -7.30 10.81
CA TYR A 116 3.71 -8.69 10.67
C TYR A 116 4.98 -8.98 11.49
N ASN A 117 5.87 -7.99 11.61
CA ASN A 117 7.10 -8.09 12.38
C ASN A 117 6.95 -7.64 13.85
N GLY A 118 5.71 -7.54 14.35
CA GLY A 118 5.39 -7.34 15.76
C GLY A 118 5.13 -5.90 16.19
N ALA A 119 5.10 -4.92 15.28
CA ALA A 119 4.74 -3.56 15.65
C ALA A 119 3.25 -3.44 16.04
N PRO A 120 2.90 -2.64 17.06
CA PRO A 120 1.50 -2.38 17.42
C PRO A 120 0.80 -1.56 16.33
N SER A 121 -0.26 -2.12 15.73
CA SER A 121 -0.96 -1.48 14.61
C SER A 121 -1.61 -0.14 14.97
N THR A 122 -2.02 0.04 16.23
CA THR A 122 -2.73 1.24 16.72
C THR A 122 -1.88 2.51 16.70
N ASN A 123 -0.56 2.36 16.62
CA ASN A 123 0.40 3.48 16.58
C ASN A 123 0.83 3.83 15.15
N LEU A 124 0.22 3.20 14.14
CA LEU A 124 0.52 3.41 12.73
C LEU A 124 -0.54 4.29 12.08
N TYR A 125 -0.06 5.20 11.25
CA TYR A 125 -0.86 6.16 10.52
C TYR A 125 -0.51 6.07 9.04
N GLY A 126 -1.51 5.84 8.20
CA GLY A 126 -1.37 5.87 6.75
C GLY A 126 -2.01 7.14 6.22
N VAL A 127 -1.27 7.90 5.40
CA VAL A 127 -1.78 9.10 4.73
C VAL A 127 -1.62 8.92 3.23
N ASP A 128 -2.70 9.15 2.50
CA ASP A 128 -2.65 9.17 1.03
C ASP A 128 -3.68 10.15 0.48
N ILE A 129 -3.43 10.64 -0.72
CA ILE A 129 -4.32 11.55 -1.43
C ILE A 129 -5.52 10.82 -2.05
N VAL A 130 -5.43 9.49 -2.19
CA VAL A 130 -6.51 8.65 -2.69
C VAL A 130 -6.69 7.42 -1.83
N ASN A 131 -7.94 7.13 -1.48
CA ASN A 131 -8.30 6.00 -0.65
C ASN A 131 -8.27 4.67 -1.40
N HIS A 132 -7.22 3.89 -1.13
CA HIS A 132 -7.08 2.49 -1.54
C HIS A 132 -7.19 1.53 -0.34
N TRP A 133 -7.64 2.03 0.81
CA TRP A 133 -7.50 1.33 2.09
C TRP A 133 -8.32 0.03 2.16
N GLU A 134 -9.53 0.03 1.59
CA GLU A 134 -10.35 -1.18 1.46
C GLU A 134 -9.70 -2.22 0.55
N THR A 135 -9.01 -1.80 -0.52
CA THR A 135 -8.23 -2.71 -1.37
C THR A 135 -7.06 -3.33 -0.59
N GLY A 136 -6.47 -2.57 0.35
CA GLY A 136 -5.50 -3.11 1.31
C GLY A 136 -6.11 -4.19 2.21
N TYR A 137 -7.31 -3.98 2.77
CA TYR A 137 -7.96 -5.02 3.58
C TYR A 137 -8.26 -6.29 2.78
N GLU A 138 -8.61 -6.17 1.51
CA GLU A 138 -8.78 -7.33 0.63
C GLU A 138 -7.46 -8.04 0.33
N MET A 139 -6.39 -7.29 0.06
CA MET A 139 -5.06 -7.83 -0.23
C MET A 139 -4.55 -8.70 0.92
N TYR A 140 -4.75 -8.24 2.15
CA TYR A 140 -4.16 -8.87 3.34
C TYR A 140 -5.15 -9.62 4.25
N ARG A 141 -6.45 -9.59 3.91
CA ARG A 141 -7.54 -10.25 4.66
C ARG A 141 -7.51 -9.95 6.16
N ASP A 142 -7.29 -8.69 6.51
CA ASP A 142 -6.93 -8.29 7.88
C ASP A 142 -7.78 -7.16 8.49
N LYS A 143 -8.99 -6.94 7.98
CA LYS A 143 -9.91 -5.89 8.47
C LYS A 143 -10.12 -5.90 9.99
N GLU A 144 -10.15 -7.09 10.60
CA GLU A 144 -10.33 -7.28 12.04
C GLU A 144 -9.02 -7.29 12.86
N LYS A 145 -7.84 -7.21 12.21
CA LYS A 145 -6.52 -7.33 12.86
C LYS A 145 -5.66 -6.09 12.69
N PHE A 146 -5.85 -5.35 11.61
CA PHE A 146 -5.04 -4.20 11.26
C PHE A 146 -5.74 -2.90 11.65
N HIS A 147 -5.32 -2.34 12.78
CA HIS A 147 -5.96 -1.17 13.39
C HIS A 147 -5.17 0.14 13.20
N ALA A 148 -4.41 0.24 12.09
CA ALA A 148 -3.77 1.49 11.71
C ALA A 148 -4.82 2.52 11.30
N ARG A 149 -4.54 3.80 11.53
CA ARG A 149 -5.44 4.90 11.18
C ARG A 149 -5.14 5.41 9.78
N TYR A 150 -6.14 5.40 8.91
CA TYR A 150 -6.03 5.97 7.57
C TYR A 150 -6.56 7.41 7.55
N ILE A 151 -5.85 8.29 6.84
CA ILE A 151 -6.19 9.69 6.65
C ILE A 151 -6.12 9.98 5.15
N GLU A 152 -7.27 10.25 4.53
CA GLU A 152 -7.31 10.74 3.15
C GLU A 152 -6.99 12.24 3.15
N CYS A 153 -5.82 12.61 2.61
CA CYS A 153 -5.34 13.99 2.64
C CYS A 153 -4.34 14.27 1.51
N ASP A 154 -4.50 15.43 0.87
CA ASP A 154 -3.45 16.05 0.07
C ASP A 154 -2.44 16.74 1.01
N ILE A 155 -1.28 16.12 1.26
CA ILE A 155 -0.31 16.65 2.23
C ILE A 155 0.31 17.99 1.80
N LEU A 156 0.29 18.31 0.50
CA LEU A 156 0.79 19.58 -0.02
C LEU A 156 -0.28 20.67 -0.05
N SER A 157 -1.55 20.29 0.10
CA SER A 157 -2.68 21.20 0.19
C SER A 157 -3.71 20.67 1.21
N PRO A 158 -3.31 20.54 2.49
CA PRO A 158 -4.18 19.98 3.51
C PRO A 158 -5.39 20.88 3.70
N ASN A 159 -6.58 20.28 3.87
CA ASN A 159 -7.76 21.07 4.20
C ASN A 159 -7.49 21.87 5.47
N GLN A 160 -7.73 23.18 5.42
CA GLN A 160 -7.72 23.98 6.64
C GLN A 160 -8.90 23.54 7.52
N PRO A 161 -8.72 23.52 8.86
CA PRO A 161 -9.79 23.15 9.79
C PRO A 161 -11.02 24.06 9.68
#